data_AF-A0A438HRM5-F1
#
_entry.id   AF-A0A438HRM5-F1
#
_cell.length_a   1.000
_cell.length_b   1.000
_cell.length_c   1.000
_cell.angle_alpha   90.00
_cell.angle_beta   90.00
_cell.angle_gamma   90.00
#
_symmetry.space_group_name_H-M   'P 1'
#
loop_
_entity.id
_entity.type
_entity.pdbx_description
1 polymer ?
#
loop_
_entity_poly.entity_id
_entity_poly.type
_entity_poly.pdbx_seq_one_letter_code
_entity_poly.pdbx_strand_id
1 'polypeptide(L)'
;MPIIIGGAGAMPIAKAVNYWCWGAMGIFFNIFVYRRFKGWWARHNYVLSAGLDAGVAFMAILSYFTLQDKDINGMQWWGLGIDDHCPLAHCPTAPAIKVEGCPVFN
;
A
#
# COMPACT_ATOMS: atom_id res chain seq x y z
N MET A 1 4.04 -19.94 -3.39
CA MET A 1 5.16 -19.14 -2.83
C MET A 1 4.85 -18.82 -1.38
N PRO A 2 5.73 -19.12 -0.41
CA PRO A 2 5.49 -18.68 0.96
C PRO A 2 5.46 -17.14 1.01
N ILE A 3 4.29 -16.59 1.30
CA ILE A 3 4.01 -15.14 1.39
C ILE A 3 4.96 -14.44 2.38
N ILE A 4 5.54 -15.19 3.31
CA ILE A 4 6.52 -14.70 4.29
C ILE A 4 7.85 -14.28 3.62
N ILE A 5 8.28 -14.98 2.56
CA ILE A 5 9.51 -14.66 1.83
C ILE A 5 9.21 -13.69 0.67
N GLY A 6 8.03 -13.79 0.05
CA GLY A 6 7.62 -12.88 -1.03
C GLY A 6 7.16 -11.49 -0.56
N GLY A 7 6.49 -11.40 0.60
CA GLY A 7 5.99 -10.14 1.16
C GLY A 7 7.11 -9.25 1.69
N ALA A 8 8.17 -9.84 2.26
CA ALA A 8 9.36 -9.13 2.71
C ALA A 8 10.16 -8.48 1.57
N GLY A 9 10.06 -9.00 0.34
CA GLY A 9 10.77 -8.46 -0.83
C GLY A 9 10.21 -7.12 -1.36
N ALA A 10 8.96 -6.77 -1.00
CA ALA A 10 8.30 -5.53 -1.42
C ALA A 10 8.32 -4.43 -0.33
N MET A 11 9.10 -4.63 0.75
CA MET A 11 9.21 -3.68 1.87
C MET A 11 9.60 -2.24 1.49
N PRO A 12 10.33 -1.93 0.39
CA PRO A 12 10.53 -0.51 0.05
C PRO A 12 9.29 0.17 -0.55
N ILE A 13 8.26 -0.57 -0.99
CA ILE A 13 7.13 -0.01 -1.76
C ILE A 13 5.80 -0.11 -0.98
N ALA A 14 5.62 -1.12 -0.13
CA ALA A 14 4.41 -1.29 0.66
C ALA A 14 4.51 -0.57 2.01
N LYS A 15 3.65 0.45 2.23
CA LYS A 15 3.56 1.16 3.52
C LYS A 15 3.41 0.16 4.66
N ALA A 16 4.12 0.38 5.77
CA ALA A 16 4.16 -0.51 6.93
C ALA A 16 2.77 -0.94 7.43
N VAL A 17 1.77 -0.04 7.31
CA VAL A 17 0.38 -0.29 7.67
C VAL A 17 -0.22 -1.51 6.96
N ASN A 18 0.10 -1.73 5.68
CA ASN A 18 -0.47 -2.85 4.91
C ASN A 18 -0.02 -4.21 5.47
N TYR A 19 1.24 -4.32 5.91
CA TYR A 19 1.75 -5.55 6.52
C TYR A 19 1.13 -5.81 7.89
N TRP A 20 0.95 -4.77 8.70
CA TRP A 20 0.26 -4.87 9.99
C TRP A 20 -1.20 -5.29 9.82
N CYS A 21 -1.92 -4.69 8.86
CA CYS A 21 -3.30 -5.07 8.55
C CYS A 21 -3.40 -6.52 8.05
N TRP A 22 -2.51 -6.94 7.14
CA TRP A 22 -2.47 -8.32 6.64
C TRP A 22 -2.21 -9.33 7.77
N GLY A 23 -1.22 -9.07 8.62
CA GLY A 23 -0.90 -9.91 9.77
C GLY A 23 -2.05 -9.97 10.78
N ALA A 24 -2.66 -8.83 11.11
CA ALA A 24 -3.79 -8.76 12.03
C ALA A 24 -4.99 -9.56 11.51
N MET A 25 -5.33 -9.41 10.23
CA MET A 25 -6.42 -10.16 9.60
C MET A 25 -6.10 -11.66 9.55
N GLY A 26 -4.88 -12.03 9.18
CA GLY A 26 -4.44 -13.42 9.17
C GLY A 26 -4.53 -14.09 10.54
N ILE A 27 -4.11 -13.40 11.61
CA ILE A 27 -4.20 -13.86 13.00
C ILE A 27 -5.66 -13.96 13.44
N PHE A 28 -6.49 -12.96 13.13
CA PHE A 28 -7.91 -12.96 13.49
C PHE A 28 -8.64 -14.16 12.87
N PHE A 29 -8.49 -14.40 11.57
CA PHE A 29 -9.15 -15.52 10.90
C PHE A 29 -8.58 -16.89 11.29
N ASN A 30 -7.27 -17.02 11.53
CA ASN A 30 -6.65 -18.30 11.91
C ASN A 30 -6.82 -18.65 13.40
N ILE A 31 -6.93 -17.68 14.31
CA ILE A 31 -7.04 -17.97 15.75
C ILE A 31 -8.48 -17.86 16.23
N PHE A 32 -9.18 -16.79 15.90
CA PHE A 32 -10.52 -16.54 16.44
C PHE A 32 -11.58 -17.34 15.68
N VAL A 33 -11.61 -17.21 14.35
CA VAL A 33 -12.64 -17.83 13.52
C VAL A 33 -12.45 -19.34 13.42
N TYR A 34 -11.20 -19.81 13.29
CA TYR A 34 -10.92 -21.25 13.30
C TYR A 34 -11.30 -21.91 14.63
N ARG A 35 -11.03 -21.30 15.79
CA ARG A 35 -11.38 -21.89 17.09
C ARG A 35 -12.89 -21.95 17.34
N ARG A 36 -13.64 -20.95 16.86
CA ARG A 36 -15.09 -20.85 17.09
C ARG A 36 -15.92 -21.67 16.08
N PHE A 37 -15.51 -21.73 14.81
CA PHE A 37 -16.33 -22.28 13.72
C PHE A 37 -15.53 -23.12 12.70
N LYS A 38 -14.86 -24.19 13.14
CA LYS A 38 -14.03 -25.05 12.27
C LYS A 38 -14.74 -25.57 11.01
N GLY A 39 -15.99 -26.02 11.11
CA GLY A 39 -16.73 -26.58 9.97
C GLY A 39 -17.13 -25.52 8.93
N TRP A 40 -17.52 -24.33 9.39
CA TRP A 40 -17.80 -23.20 8.50
C TRP A 40 -16.52 -22.69 7.84
N TRP A 41 -15.43 -22.62 8.61
CA TRP A 41 -14.12 -22.21 8.17
C TRP A 41 -13.64 -23.11 7.00
N ALA A 42 -13.68 -24.43 7.16
CA ALA A 42 -13.26 -25.36 6.10
C ALA A 42 -14.03 -25.18 4.78
N ARG A 43 -15.29 -24.73 4.82
CA ARG A 43 -16.14 -24.60 3.63
C ARG A 43 -16.08 -23.22 2.97
N HIS A 44 -15.95 -22.13 3.74
CA HIS A 44 -16.11 -20.76 3.24
C HIS A 44 -14.83 -19.93 3.19
N ASN A 45 -13.68 -20.44 3.67
CA ASN A 45 -12.44 -19.65 3.67
C ASN A 45 -12.02 -19.19 2.28
N TYR A 46 -12.25 -20.02 1.27
CA TYR A 46 -11.90 -19.67 -0.10
C TYR A 46 -12.72 -18.48 -0.60
N VAL A 47 -14.04 -18.50 -0.41
CA VAL A 47 -14.94 -17.40 -0.80
C VAL A 47 -14.64 -16.14 0.00
N LEU A 48 -14.37 -16.27 1.29
CA LEU A 48 -13.99 -15.16 2.16
C LEU A 48 -12.66 -14.52 1.72
N SER A 49 -11.65 -15.33 1.36
CA SER A 49 -10.38 -14.82 0.86
C SER A 49 -10.56 -14.06 -0.46
N ALA A 50 -11.36 -14.59 -1.38
CA ALA A 50 -11.68 -13.91 -2.63
C ALA A 50 -12.47 -12.61 -2.38
N GLY A 51 -13.40 -12.61 -1.43
CA GLY A 51 -14.16 -11.43 -1.02
C GLY A 51 -13.28 -10.36 -0.37
N LEU A 52 -12.29 -10.75 0.43
CA LEU A 52 -11.34 -9.83 1.03
C LEU A 52 -10.46 -9.15 -0.03
N ASP A 53 -9.99 -9.90 -1.03
CA ASP A 53 -9.17 -9.36 -2.11
C ASP A 53 -9.96 -8.38 -2.99
N ALA A 54 -11.19 -8.75 -3.36
CA ALA A 54 -12.11 -7.85 -4.07
C ALA A 54 -12.46 -6.59 -3.24
N GLY A 55 -12.62 -6.74 -1.92
CA GLY A 55 -12.88 -5.64 -1.00
C GLY A 55 -11.72 -4.64 -0.92
N VAL A 56 -10.47 -5.11 -0.92
CA VAL A 56 -9.28 -4.25 -0.96
C VAL A 56 -9.24 -3.43 -2.25
N ALA A 57 -9.52 -4.08 -3.40
CA ALA A 57 -9.59 -3.37 -4.68
C ALA A 57 -10.69 -2.29 -4.69
N PHE A 58 -11.87 -2.62 -4.16
CA PHE A 58 -12.96 -1.65 -4.05
C PHE A 58 -12.62 -0.48 -3.13
N MET A 59 -11.98 -0.74 -1.98
CA MET A 59 -11.55 0.30 -1.05
C MET A 59 -10.46 1.20 -1.63
N ALA A 60 -9.57 0.67 -2.47
CA ALA A 60 -8.57 1.47 -3.17
C ALA A 60 -9.23 2.48 -4.12
N ILE A 61 -10.22 2.05 -4.89
CA ILE A 61 -11.00 2.92 -5.79
C ILE A 61 -11.74 3.99 -4.99
N LEU A 62 -12.42 3.59 -3.91
CA LEU A 62 -13.15 4.52 -3.05
C LEU A 62 -12.20 5.56 -2.43
N SER A 63 -11.04 5.14 -1.93
CA SER A 63 -10.03 6.03 -1.35
C SER A 63 -9.45 7.00 -2.39
N TYR A 64 -9.31 6.59 -3.65
CA TYR A 64 -8.88 7.46 -4.73
C TYR A 64 -9.87 8.61 -4.94
N PHE A 65 -11.16 8.30 -5.12
CA PHE A 65 -12.18 9.32 -5.35
C PHE A 65 -12.43 10.24 -4.15
N THR A 66 -12.25 9.73 -2.93
CA THR A 66 -12.56 10.49 -1.72
C THR A 66 -11.39 11.32 -1.20
N LEU A 67 -10.15 10.84 -1.34
CA LEU A 67 -8.95 11.51 -0.81
C LEU A 67 -8.02 12.01 -1.91
N GLN A 68 -7.60 11.14 -2.83
CA GLN A 68 -6.54 11.46 -3.80
C GLN A 68 -7.01 12.47 -4.86
N ASP A 69 -8.28 12.46 -5.27
CA ASP A 69 -8.87 13.48 -6.16
C ASP A 69 -8.78 14.90 -5.58
N LYS A 70 -8.74 15.01 -4.24
CA LYS A 70 -8.64 16.29 -3.52
C LYS A 70 -7.21 16.63 -3.09
N ASP A 71 -6.21 15.87 -3.55
CA ASP A 71 -4.81 15.96 -3.11
C ASP A 71 -4.62 15.86 -1.58
N ILE A 72 -5.57 15.21 -0.89
CA ILE A 72 -5.50 15.02 0.57
C ILE A 72 -4.64 13.79 0.85
N ASN A 73 -3.32 14.01 0.86
CA ASN A 73 -2.33 12.95 1.00
C ASN A 73 -1.99 12.57 2.46
N GLY A 74 -2.85 12.91 3.41
CA GLY A 74 -2.71 12.57 4.83
C GLY A 74 -1.80 13.54 5.62
N MET A 75 -1.55 13.20 6.89
CA MET A 75 -0.72 14.04 7.77
C MET A 75 0.75 13.96 7.36
N GLN A 76 1.39 15.12 7.21
CA GLN A 76 2.83 15.24 6.95
C GLN A 76 3.61 14.61 8.11
N TRP A 77 4.18 13.43 7.87
CA TRP A 77 5.04 12.70 8.80
C TRP A 77 6.35 12.33 8.11
N TRP A 78 7.38 12.05 8.91
CA TRP A 78 8.67 11.58 8.38
C TRP A 78 8.45 10.28 7.58
N GLY A 79 8.77 10.30 6.29
CA GLY A 79 8.59 9.16 5.38
C GLY A 79 7.25 9.09 4.64
N LEU A 80 6.42 10.14 4.70
CA LEU A 80 5.14 10.20 3.99
C LEU A 80 5.17 11.02 2.68
N GLY A 81 6.33 11.60 2.32
CA GLY A 81 6.52 12.30 1.05
C GLY A 81 6.23 11.36 -0.12
N ILE A 82 5.21 11.71 -0.90
CA ILE A 82 4.95 11.11 -2.24
C ILE A 82 5.97 11.64 -3.25
N ASP A 83 6.65 12.73 -2.87
CA ASP A 83 7.82 13.25 -3.54
C ASP A 83 8.88 12.15 -3.57
N ASP A 84 9.44 11.89 -4.75
CA ASP A 84 10.68 11.16 -4.84
C ASP A 84 11.62 11.76 -3.78
N HIS A 85 12.17 10.93 -2.89
CA HIS A 85 13.10 11.36 -1.85
C HIS A 85 14.37 12.07 -2.42
N CYS A 86 14.39 12.28 -3.72
CA CYS A 86 15.29 13.12 -4.48
C CYS A 86 14.61 14.48 -4.80
N PRO A 87 15.06 15.60 -4.22
CA PRO A 87 14.54 16.94 -4.49
C PRO A 87 14.74 17.40 -5.96
N LEU A 88 15.42 16.59 -6.78
CA LEU A 88 15.74 16.85 -8.18
C LEU A 88 14.75 16.21 -9.16
N ALA A 89 13.80 15.39 -8.70
CA ALA A 89 12.86 14.70 -9.59
C ALA A 89 11.87 15.65 -10.30
N HIS A 90 11.61 16.82 -9.69
CA HIS A 90 10.82 17.89 -10.31
C HIS A 90 11.62 18.68 -11.37
N CYS A 91 12.94 18.45 -11.49
CA CYS A 91 13.79 19.22 -12.40
C CYS A 91 13.69 18.70 -13.84
N PRO A 92 13.48 19.56 -14.84
CA PRO A 92 13.51 19.17 -16.25
C PRO A 92 14.93 18.78 -16.65
N THR A 93 15.10 17.58 -17.20
CA THR A 93 16.39 17.04 -17.68
C THR A 93 16.74 17.46 -19.12
N ALA A 94 15.86 18.21 -19.79
CA ALA A 94 16.09 18.68 -21.15
C ALA A 94 17.14 19.80 -21.19
N PRO A 95 18.13 19.75 -22.10
CA PRO A 95 19.11 20.81 -22.24
C PRO A 95 18.41 22.13 -22.63
N ALA A 96 18.83 23.23 -22.00
CA ALA A 96 18.33 24.61 -22.16
C ALA A 96 17.13 25.07 -21.31
N ILE A 97 16.56 24.26 -20.41
CA ILE A 97 15.52 24.71 -19.48
C ILE A 97 16.15 25.03 -18.12
N LYS A 98 16.32 26.32 -17.81
CA LYS A 98 16.83 26.78 -16.52
C LYS A 98 15.67 27.09 -15.57
N VAL A 99 15.59 26.36 -14.47
CA VAL A 99 14.63 26.57 -13.39
C VAL A 99 15.41 26.86 -12.11
N GLU A 100 15.00 27.87 -11.34
CA GLU A 100 15.66 28.21 -10.08
C GLU A 100 15.56 27.03 -9.10
N GLY A 101 16.70 26.50 -8.65
CA GLY A 101 16.78 25.36 -7.72
C GLY A 101 17.24 24.02 -8.31
N CYS A 102 17.51 23.94 -9.63
CA CYS A 102 17.94 22.70 -10.31
C CYS A 102 19.36 22.82 -10.91
N PRO A 103 20.20 21.76 -10.85
CA PRO A 103 21.53 21.77 -11.45
C PRO A 103 21.44 21.73 -12.98
N VAL A 104 22.16 22.65 -13.62
CA VAL A 104 22.26 22.72 -15.08
C VAL A 104 23.46 21.88 -15.51
N PHE A 105 23.22 20.74 -16.17
CA PHE A 105 24.28 19.99 -16.83
C PHE A 105 24.54 20.64 -18.20
N ASN A 106 25.78 21.09 -18.41
CA ASN A 106 26.23 21.78 -19.60
C ASN A 106 26.86 20.81 -20.60
#